data_AF-A0A948KGN5-F1
#
_entry.id   AF-A0A948KGN5-F1
#
_cell.length_a   1.000
_cell.length_b   1.000
_cell.length_c   1.000
_cell.angle_alpha   90.00
_cell.angle_beta   90.00
_cell.angle_gamma   90.00
#
_symmetry.space_group_name_H-M   'P 1'
#
loop_
_entity.id
_entity.type
_entity.pdbx_description
1 polymer ?
#
loop_
_entity_poly.entity_id
_entity_poly.type
_entity_poly.pdbx_seq_one_letter_code
_entity_poly.pdbx_strand_id
1 'polypeptide(L)' 'MNKLRWALLGVAALISLAGGFAMHHDPAHDAWWNRIPVFFALFGFLGCLLIIFFAKSLGKLFLRKGEDYYDAD' A
#
# COMPACT_ATOMS: atom_id res chain seq x y z
N MET A 1 8.71 0.41 -22.48
CA MET A 1 8.02 0.74 -21.20
C MET A 1 8.92 1.66 -20.40
N ASN A 2 8.55 2.93 -20.42
CA ASN A 2 9.32 4.11 -20.07
C ASN A 2 9.81 4.10 -18.60
N LYS A 3 11.13 3.88 -18.43
CA LYS A 3 11.88 3.91 -17.14
C LYS A 3 11.54 5.14 -16.28
N LEU A 4 11.11 6.23 -16.93
CA LEU A 4 10.60 7.44 -16.32
C LEU A 4 9.42 7.21 -15.35
N ARG A 5 8.50 6.29 -15.65
CA ARG A 5 7.35 6.00 -14.76
C ARG A 5 7.81 5.34 -13.45
N TRP A 6 8.78 4.43 -13.55
CA TRP A 6 9.39 3.79 -12.39
C TRP A 6 10.24 4.78 -11.59
N ALA A 7 10.96 5.67 -12.27
CA ALA A 7 11.71 6.75 -11.62
C ALA A 7 10.77 7.70 -10.87
N LEU A 8 9.66 8.13 -11.47
CA LEU A 8 8.66 9.00 -10.84
C LEU A 8 8.02 8.34 -9.61
N LEU A 9 7.67 7.05 -9.70
CA LEU A 9 7.15 6.30 -8.55
C LEU A 9 8.18 6.18 -7.43
N GLY A 10 9.45 5.90 -7.77
CA GLY A 10 10.54 5.85 -6.80
C GLY A 10 10.78 7.19 -6.11
N VAL A 11 10.72 8.29 -6.86
CA VAL A 11 10.85 9.66 -6.33
C VAL A 11 9.68 10.01 -5.42
N ALA A 12 8.44 9.69 -5.81
CA ALA A 12 7.28 9.92 -4.95
C ALA A 12 7.36 9.13 -3.63
N ALA A 13 7.84 7.88 -3.67
CA ALA A 13 8.08 7.08 -2.47
C ALA A 13 9.17 7.68 -1.58
N LEU A 14 10.27 8.16 -2.16
CA LEU A 14 11.35 8.85 -1.43
C LEU A 14 10.88 10.14 -0.76
N ILE A 15 10.06 10.95 -1.44
CA ILE A 15 9.46 12.16 -0.87
C ILE A 15 8.54 11.82 0.31
N SER A 16 7.73 10.77 0.18
CA SER A 16 6.88 10.29 1.27
C SER A 16 7.68 9.83 2.49
N LEU A 17 8.82 9.14 2.25
CA LEU A 17 9.74 8.74 3.31
C LEU A 17 10.37 9.96 3.99
N ALA A 18 10.88 10.91 3.20
CA ALA A 18 11.53 12.12 3.70
C ALA A 18 10.57 13.00 4.52
N GLY A 19 9.30 13.12 4.11
CA GLY A 19 8.27 13.82 4.87
C GLY A 19 8.04 13.23 6.28
N GLY A 20 8.15 11.91 6.41
CA GLY A 20 8.04 11.21 7.70
C GLY A 20 9.23 11.41 8.64
N PHE A 21 10.38 11.86 8.12
CA PHE A 21 11.54 12.27 8.94
C PHE A 21 11.55 13.78 9.23
N ALA A 22 10.97 14.60 8.34
CA ALA A 22 10.97 16.06 8.46
C ALA A 22 9.89 16.59 9.43
N MET A 23 8.79 15.87 9.61
CA MET A 23 7.77 16.23 10.59
C MET A 23 8.24 15.89 12.01
N HIS A 24 8.75 16.90 12.73
CA HIS A 24 8.91 16.82 14.18
C HIS A 24 7.51 16.67 14.81
N HIS A 25 7.24 15.53 15.44
CA HIS A 25 6.00 15.32 16.16
C HIS A 25 6.02 16.12 17.46
N ASP A 26 5.06 17.04 17.61
CA ASP A 26 4.84 17.77 18.86
C ASP A 26 4.64 16.79 20.04
N PRO A 27 5.31 16.99 21.18
CA PRO A 27 5.28 16.09 22.34
C PRO A 27 3.92 16.02 23.05
N ALA A 28 2.93 16.82 22.64
CA ALA A 28 1.60 16.86 23.27
C ALA A 28 0.73 15.61 22.99
N HIS A 29 1.07 14.81 21.98
CA HIS A 29 0.41 13.54 21.67
C HIS A 29 1.44 12.41 21.66
N ASP A 30 1.94 12.05 22.84
CA ASP A 30 2.88 10.95 23.08
C ASP A 30 2.21 9.58 22.91
N ALA A 31 1.74 9.29 21.71
CA ALA A 31 1.40 7.94 21.36
C ALA A 31 2.67 7.16 20.98
N TRP A 32 2.80 5.93 21.46
CA TRP A 32 4.01 5.11 21.27
C TRP A 32 4.43 4.93 19.80
N TRP A 33 3.48 5.01 18.86
CA TRP A 33 3.74 4.93 17.42
C TRP A 33 4.42 6.18 16.83
N ASN A 34 4.39 7.34 17.51
CA ASN A 34 5.10 8.56 17.07
C ASN A 34 6.62 8.48 17.32
N ARG A 35 7.11 7.51 18.11
CA ARG A 35 8.56 7.27 18.28
C ARG A 35 9.20 6.66 17.05
N ILE A 36 8.41 6.12 16.13
CA ILE A 36 8.91 5.46 14.93
C ILE A 36 8.83 6.49 13.79
N PRO A 37 9.95 7.12 13.39
CA PRO A 37 9.94 7.95 12.19
C PRO A 37 9.49 7.06 11.03
N VAL A 38 8.61 7.57 10.17
CA VAL A 38 8.02 6.83 9.01
C VAL A 38 6.85 5.88 9.35
N PHE A 39 6.37 5.81 10.60
CA PHE A 39 5.25 4.91 10.98
C PHE A 39 4.04 5.00 10.03
N PHE A 40 3.58 6.22 9.72
CA PHE A 40 2.40 6.43 8.88
C PHE A 40 2.60 5.98 7.44
N ALA A 41 3.80 6.17 6.87
CA ALA A 41 4.11 5.70 5.52
C ALA A 41 4.16 4.17 5.47
N LEU A 42 4.74 3.53 6.49
CA LEU A 42 4.72 2.06 6.61
C LEU A 42 3.29 1.53 6.78
N PHE A 43 2.49 2.14 7.65
CA PHE A 43 1.11 1.76 7.87
C PHE A 43 0.26 1.88 6.60
N GLY A 44 0.37 3.01 5.87
CA GLY A 44 -0.31 3.21 4.60
C GLY A 44 0.13 2.22 3.51
N PHE A 45 1.44 1.95 3.42
CA PHE A 45 1.97 0.95 2.49
C PHE A 45 1.46 -0.46 2.80
N LEU A 46 1.51 -0.86 4.06
CA LEU A 46 1.04 -2.15 4.51
C LEU A 46 -0.48 -2.28 4.34
N GLY A 47 -1.24 -1.23 4.62
CA GLY A 47 -2.68 -1.17 4.35
C GLY A 47 -3.00 -1.36 2.87
N CYS A 48 -2.25 -0.71 1.98
CA CYS A 48 -2.41 -0.88 0.54
C CYS A 48 -2.11 -2.33 0.10
N LEU A 49 -1.01 -2.92 0.58
CA LEU A 49 -0.68 -4.32 0.32
C LEU A 49 -1.75 -5.28 0.83
N LEU A 50 -2.28 -5.03 2.03
CA LEU A 50 -3.34 -5.83 2.63
C LEU A 50 -4.60 -5.79 1.77
N ILE A 51 -5.03 -4.62 1.31
CA ILE A 51 -6.17 -4.47 0.40
C ILE A 51 -5.94 -5.25 -0.90
N ILE A 52 -4.78 -5.12 -1.52
CA ILE A 52 -4.44 -5.85 -2.76
C ILE A 52 -4.51 -7.36 -2.53
N PHE A 53 -3.92 -7.84 -1.45
CA PHE A 53 -3.89 -9.26 -1.12
C PHE A 53 -5.30 -9.80 -0.83
N PHE A 54 -6.08 -9.05 -0.06
CA PHE A 54 -7.45 -9.38 0.28
C PHE A 54 -8.33 -9.42 -0.97
N ALA A 55 -8.26 -8.41 -1.83
CA ALA A 55 -8.97 -8.36 -3.10
C ALA A 55 -8.59 -9.54 -4.03
N LYS A 56 -7.31 -9.90 -4.07
CA LYS A 56 -6.84 -11.05 -4.86
C LYS A 56 -7.32 -12.38 -4.31
N SER A 57 -7.37 -12.51 -2.99
CA SER A 57 -7.91 -13.70 -2.30
C SER A 57 -9.41 -13.84 -2.56
N LEU A 58 -10.19 -12.77 -2.38
CA LEU A 58 -11.62 -12.72 -2.64
C LEU A 58 -11.93 -12.98 -4.13
N GLY A 59 -11.14 -12.40 -5.03
CA GLY A 59 -11.27 -12.63 -6.46
C GLY A 59 -11.08 -14.09 -6.86
N LYS A 60 -10.12 -14.79 -6.23
CA LYS A 60 -9.86 -16.21 -6.49
C LYS A 60 -10.94 -17.12 -5.90
N LEU A 61 -11.45 -16.79 -4.71
CA LEU A 61 -12.42 -17.63 -4.00
C LEU A 61 -13.87 -17.42 -4.49
N PHE A 62 -14.22 -16.19 -4.89
CA PHE A 62 -15.62 -15.79 -5.09
C PHE A 62 -15.96 -15.37 -6.53
N LEU A 63 -15.01 -14.83 -7.30
CA LEU A 63 -15.26 -14.27 -8.64
C LEU A 63 -14.75 -15.12 -9.80
N ARG A 64 -13.87 -16.09 -9.56
CA ARG A 64 -13.50 -17.07 -10.59
C ARG A 64 -14.60 -18.11 -10.71
N LYS A 65 -15.57 -17.81 -11.56
CA LYS A 65 -16.51 -18.78 -12.11
C LYS A 65 -15.69 -19.84 -12.88
N GLY A 66 -15.96 -21.12 -12.63
CA GLY A 66 -15.27 -22.21 -13.33
C GLY A 66 -15.41 -22.07 -14.84
N GLU A 67 -14.37 -22.48 -15.58
CA GLU A 67 -14.34 -22.40 -17.05
C GLU A 67 -15.54 -23.09 -17.71
N ASP A 68 -16.16 -24.08 -17.04
CA ASP A 68 -17.37 -24.79 -17.49
C ASP A 68 -18.67 -23.97 -17.47
N TYR A 69 -18.70 -22.73 -16.97
CA TYR A 69 -19.98 -21.99 -16.88
C TYR A 69 -20.54 -21.54 -18.24
N TYR A 70 -19.72 -21.49 -19.28
CA TYR A 70 -20.14 -21.22 -20.66
C TYR A 70 -20.08 -22.46 -21.57
N ASP A 71 -19.78 -23.65 -21.02
CA ASP A 71 -19.84 -24.92 -21.76
C ASP A 71 -21.24 -25.56 -21.74
N ALA A 72 -22.24 -24.83 -21.23
CA ALA A 72 -23.63 -25.09 -21.59
C ALA A 72 -23.96 -24.26 -22.85
N ASP A 73 -24.38 -24.98 -23.89
CA ASP A 73 -24.85 -24.55 -25.23
C ASP A 73 -23.84 -24.07 -26.29
#